data_AF-A0A942RI89-F1
#
_entry.id   AF-A0A942RI89-F1
#
_cell.length_a   1.000
_cell.length_b   1.000
_cell.length_c   1.000
_cell.angle_alpha   90.00
_cell.angle_beta   90.00
_cell.angle_gamma   90.00
#
_symmetry.space_group_name_H-M   'P 1'
#
loop_
_entity.id
_entity.type
_entity.pdbx_description
1 polymer ?
#
loop_
_entity_poly.entity_id
_entity_poly.type
_entity_poly.pdbx_seq_one_letter_code
_entity_poly.pdbx_strand_id
1 'polypeptide(L)'
;MSQVEKKRGNGWLSIFLQEDWWAVWLGFIIITGAALGKLNSPVLPGRWGREGAESIFSSVPPGIIIGIILTGIIALILFGISTFASCKKEIRSYVIGFPIVFLIAVLAELLGNYAPLRHYGMNNVIWALALGL
;
A
#
# COMPACT_ATOMS: atom_id res chain seq x y z
N MET A 1 -14.71 24.81 -39.60
CA MET A 1 -13.93 23.62 -40.00
C MET A 1 -12.76 23.49 -39.03
N SER A 2 -12.60 22.29 -38.42
CA SER A 2 -11.57 21.83 -37.45
C SER A 2 -11.44 22.64 -36.14
N GLN A 3 -11.90 22.19 -34.97
CA GLN A 3 -11.25 21.14 -34.18
C GLN A 3 -12.20 20.38 -33.22
N VAL A 4 -13.53 20.49 -33.40
CA VAL A 4 -14.52 19.82 -32.52
C VAL A 4 -14.56 18.30 -32.72
N GLU A 5 -14.00 17.80 -33.84
CA GLU A 5 -13.90 16.36 -34.13
C GLU A 5 -12.47 15.85 -34.01
N LYS A 6 -11.97 15.69 -32.79
CA LYS A 6 -11.05 14.58 -32.54
C LYS A 6 -11.75 13.58 -31.65
N LYS A 7 -12.46 12.66 -32.31
CA LYS A 7 -13.15 11.49 -31.75
C LYS A 7 -12.37 10.95 -30.55
N ARG A 8 -12.85 11.31 -29.37
CA ARG A 8 -12.48 10.75 -28.08
C ARG A 8 -12.98 9.31 -28.13
N GLY A 9 -12.09 8.37 -28.45
CA GLY A 9 -12.41 6.95 -28.49
C GLY A 9 -13.12 6.56 -27.20
N ASN A 10 -14.32 6.01 -27.35
CA ASN A 10 -15.18 5.37 -26.36
C ASN A 10 -15.14 6.04 -24.97
N GLY A 11 -16.10 6.91 -24.66
CA GLY A 11 -16.18 7.63 -23.37
C GLY A 11 -15.98 6.75 -22.12
N TRP A 12 -16.36 5.48 -22.20
CA TRP A 12 -16.12 4.44 -21.19
C TRP A 12 -14.63 4.11 -20.93
N LEU A 13 -13.80 4.05 -21.96
CA LEU A 13 -12.35 3.85 -21.82
C LEU A 13 -11.67 5.08 -21.21
N SER A 14 -12.22 6.28 -21.41
CA SER A 14 -11.65 7.50 -20.84
C SER A 14 -11.72 7.56 -19.31
N ILE A 15 -12.71 6.89 -18.71
CA ILE A 15 -12.87 6.76 -17.26
C ILE A 15 -11.77 5.87 -16.68
N PHE A 16 -11.34 4.82 -17.41
CA PHE A 16 -10.25 3.94 -16.99
C PHE A 16 -8.85 4.53 -17.23
N LEU A 17 -8.72 5.52 -18.12
CA LEU A 17 -7.45 6.20 -18.42
C LEU A 17 -7.21 7.46 -17.59
N GLN A 18 -8.23 8.00 -16.90
CA GLN A 18 -8.06 9.15 -16.01
C GLN A 18 -7.56 8.71 -14.63
N GLU A 19 -6.49 9.32 -14.14
CA GLU A 19 -5.88 9.04 -12.83
C GLU A 19 -6.89 9.12 -11.67
N ASP A 20 -7.78 10.11 -11.70
CA ASP A 20 -8.72 10.37 -10.59
C ASP A 20 -9.67 9.19 -10.32
N TRP A 21 -9.99 8.41 -11.34
CA TRP A 21 -10.91 7.28 -11.21
C TRP A 21 -10.25 6.03 -10.62
N TRP A 22 -8.94 5.87 -10.72
CA TRP A 22 -8.23 4.72 -10.13
C TRP A 22 -8.38 4.69 -8.60
N ALA A 23 -8.36 5.86 -7.95
CA ALA A 23 -8.60 5.97 -6.51
C ALA A 23 -10.02 5.53 -6.13
N VAL A 24 -11.02 5.89 -6.94
CA VAL A 24 -12.43 5.52 -6.73
C VAL A 24 -12.62 4.01 -6.86
N TRP A 25 -12.04 3.39 -7.90
CA TRP A 25 -12.12 1.94 -8.10
C TRP A 25 -11.44 1.18 -6.96
N LEU A 26 -10.26 1.62 -6.50
CA LEU A 26 -9.58 1.02 -5.36
C LEU A 26 -10.40 1.11 -4.07
N GLY A 27 -10.96 2.29 -3.77
CA GLY A 27 -11.82 2.48 -2.61
C GLY A 27 -13.03 1.55 -2.64
N PHE A 28 -13.68 1.43 -3.81
CA PHE A 28 -14.86 0.57 -3.97
C PHE A 28 -14.53 -0.91 -3.78
N ILE A 29 -13.39 -1.38 -4.31
CA ILE A 29 -12.91 -2.75 -4.13
C ILE A 29 -12.64 -3.05 -2.65
N ILE A 30 -11.97 -2.14 -1.94
CA ILE A 30 -11.65 -2.31 -0.52
C ILE A 30 -12.93 -2.36 0.33
N ILE A 31 -13.86 -1.41 0.12
CA ILE A 31 -15.13 -1.36 0.85
C ILE A 31 -15.95 -2.62 0.59
N THR A 32 -16.04 -3.07 -0.66
CA THR A 32 -16.77 -4.29 -1.02
C THR A 32 -16.11 -5.53 -0.41
N GLY A 33 -14.78 -5.62 -0.46
CA GLY A 33 -14.04 -6.73 0.15
C GLY A 33 -14.18 -6.79 1.67
N ALA A 34 -14.25 -5.64 2.34
CA ALA A 34 -14.52 -5.53 3.76
C ALA A 34 -15.97 -5.93 4.10
N ALA A 35 -16.95 -5.44 3.33
CA ALA A 35 -18.36 -5.80 3.50
C ALA A 35 -18.63 -7.30 3.33
N LEU A 36 -17.88 -7.97 2.45
CA LEU A 36 -17.95 -9.42 2.25
C LEU A 36 -17.19 -10.24 3.30
N GLY A 37 -16.54 -9.60 4.28
CA GLY A 37 -15.78 -10.26 5.34
C GLY A 37 -14.48 -10.92 4.87
N LYS A 38 -14.04 -10.68 3.63
CA LYS A 38 -12.80 -11.24 3.08
C LYS A 38 -11.55 -10.47 3.53
N LEU A 39 -11.72 -9.23 3.99
CA LEU A 39 -10.65 -8.33 4.44
C LEU A 39 -10.69 -8.09 5.96
N ASN A 40 -10.90 -9.14 6.75
CA ASN A 40 -11.11 -9.01 8.20
C ASN A 40 -9.84 -8.97 9.05
N SER A 41 -8.67 -9.31 8.48
CA SER A 41 -7.40 -9.26 9.20
C SER A 41 -6.31 -8.63 8.33
N PRO A 42 -5.82 -7.43 8.67
CA PRO A 42 -4.66 -6.88 7.99
C PRO A 42 -3.42 -7.71 8.34
N VAL A 43 -2.59 -7.97 7.33
CA VAL A 43 -1.28 -8.62 7.56
C VAL A 43 -0.34 -7.57 8.12
N LEU A 44 -0.12 -7.60 9.44
CA LEU A 44 0.72 -6.65 10.15
C LEU A 44 1.75 -7.40 11.02
N PRO A 45 2.95 -6.83 11.23
CA PRO A 45 3.87 -7.29 12.26
C PRO A 45 3.18 -7.36 13.63
N GLY A 46 3.47 -8.41 14.40
CA GLY A 46 2.98 -8.53 15.77
C GLY A 46 3.62 -7.51 16.70
N ARG A 47 3.01 -7.31 17.87
CA ARG A 47 3.59 -6.47 18.93
C ARG A 47 4.78 -7.19 19.57
N TRP A 48 5.85 -6.46 19.85
CA TRP A 48 7.04 -6.98 20.51
C TRP A 48 7.51 -6.11 21.68
N GLY A 49 8.20 -6.71 22.65
CA GLY A 49 8.63 -6.07 23.90
C GLY A 49 7.93 -6.66 25.13
N ARG A 50 7.93 -5.92 26.26
CA ARG A 50 7.51 -6.39 27.61
C ARG A 50 6.14 -7.07 27.70
N GLU A 51 5.25 -6.84 26.72
CA GLU A 51 3.86 -7.36 26.68
C GLU A 51 3.55 -8.14 25.38
N GLY A 52 4.57 -8.47 24.58
CA GLY A 52 4.41 -9.12 23.28
C GLY A 52 5.47 -10.18 23.04
N ALA A 53 5.90 -10.34 21.80
CA ALA A 53 7.00 -11.23 21.47
C ALA A 53 8.32 -10.72 22.09
N GLU A 54 9.13 -11.60 22.69
CA GLU A 54 10.36 -11.20 23.40
C GLU A 54 11.39 -10.49 22.50
N SER A 55 11.34 -10.76 21.20
CA SER A 55 12.20 -10.16 20.19
C SER A 55 11.45 -9.76 18.92
N ILE A 56 12.06 -8.86 18.14
CA ILE A 56 11.58 -8.43 16.82
C ILE A 56 11.36 -9.64 15.87
N PHE A 57 12.23 -10.64 15.96
CA PHE A 57 12.15 -11.84 15.13
C PHE A 57 10.94 -12.72 15.50
N SER A 58 10.61 -12.79 16.80
CA SER A 58 9.41 -13.52 17.25
C SER A 58 8.09 -12.81 16.93
N SER A 59 8.10 -11.48 16.73
CA SER A 59 6.89 -10.75 16.27
C SER A 59 6.59 -10.89 14.79
N VAL A 60 7.54 -11.42 14.01
CA VAL A 60 7.42 -11.55 12.55
C VAL A 60 7.61 -13.02 12.15
N PRO A 61 6.64 -13.91 12.46
CA PRO A 61 6.70 -15.30 12.04
C PRO A 61 6.69 -15.43 10.50
N PRO A 62 7.20 -16.56 9.96
CA PRO A 62 7.32 -16.77 8.51
C PRO A 62 6.01 -16.57 7.73
N GLY A 63 4.85 -16.88 8.32
CA GLY A 63 3.55 -16.65 7.69
C GLY A 63 3.20 -15.17 7.51
N ILE A 64 3.63 -14.30 8.41
CA ILE A 64 3.44 -12.84 8.27
C ILE A 64 4.41 -12.29 7.22
N ILE A 65 5.64 -12.80 7.16
CA ILE A 65 6.62 -12.43 6.11
C ILE A 65 6.06 -12.74 4.73
N ILE A 66 5.49 -13.93 4.53
CA ILE A 66 4.85 -14.31 3.26
C ILE A 66 3.74 -13.32 2.91
N GLY A 67 2.92 -12.93 3.89
CA GLY A 67 1.81 -12.02 3.68
C GLY A 67 2.24 -10.58 3.41
N ILE A 68 3.31 -10.09 4.05
CA ILE A 68 3.90 -8.76 3.78
C ILE A 68 4.47 -8.73 2.37
N ILE A 69 5.23 -9.75 1.97
CA ILE A 69 5.77 -9.85 0.61
C ILE A 69 4.64 -9.92 -0.42
N LEU A 70 3.62 -10.75 -0.18
CA LEU A 70 2.47 -10.87 -1.07
C LEU A 70 1.72 -9.54 -1.19
N THR A 71 1.51 -8.83 -0.07
CA THR A 71 0.89 -7.50 -0.06
C THR A 71 1.73 -6.50 -0.85
N GLY A 72 3.06 -6.51 -0.67
CA GLY A 72 3.98 -5.67 -1.44
C GLY A 72 3.93 -5.96 -2.93
N ILE A 73 3.88 -7.23 -3.34
CA ILE A 73 3.75 -7.64 -4.75
C ILE A 73 2.39 -7.21 -5.32
N ILE A 74 1.31 -7.45 -4.60
CA ILE A 74 -0.04 -7.05 -5.04
C ILE A 74 -0.10 -5.54 -5.21
N ALA A 75 0.38 -4.76 -4.23
CA ALA A 75 0.43 -3.32 -4.30
C ALA A 75 1.32 -2.83 -5.46
N LEU A 76 2.51 -3.40 -5.65
CA LEU A 76 3.40 -3.09 -6.77
C LEU A 76 2.72 -3.31 -8.13
N ILE A 77 2.01 -4.44 -8.29
CA ILE A 77 1.30 -4.75 -9.54
C ILE A 77 0.13 -3.79 -9.74
N LEU A 78 -0.66 -3.54 -8.70
CA LEU A 78 -1.87 -2.73 -8.76
C LEU A 78 -1.54 -1.27 -9.11
N PHE A 79 -0.62 -0.66 -8.38
CA PHE A 79 -0.15 0.70 -8.65
C PHE A 79 0.76 0.74 -9.90
N GLY A 80 1.44 -0.35 -10.23
CA GLY A 80 2.17 -0.52 -11.50
C GLY A 80 1.25 -0.46 -12.71
N ILE A 81 0.09 -1.13 -12.67
CA ILE A 81 -0.93 -1.05 -13.71
C ILE A 81 -1.50 0.37 -13.80
N SER A 82 -1.77 1.00 -12.65
CA SER A 82 -2.24 2.39 -12.58
C SER A 82 -1.24 3.36 -13.23
N THR A 83 0.04 3.25 -12.90
CA THR A 83 1.11 4.09 -13.46
C THR A 83 1.36 3.79 -14.94
N PHE A 84 1.23 2.54 -15.38
CA PHE A 84 1.30 2.18 -16.79
C PHE A 84 0.17 2.81 -17.62
N ALA A 85 -1.06 2.78 -17.08
CA ALA A 85 -2.22 3.35 -17.73
C ALA A 85 -2.13 4.87 -17.83
N SER A 86 -1.55 5.52 -16.82
CA SER A 86 -1.51 6.98 -16.68
C SER A 86 -0.28 7.60 -17.37
N CYS A 87 0.92 7.05 -17.17
CA CYS A 87 2.15 7.60 -17.72
C CYS A 87 3.20 6.51 -17.99
N LYS A 88 3.23 5.99 -19.23
CA LYS A 88 4.12 4.90 -19.66
C LYS A 88 5.63 5.14 -19.44
N LYS A 89 6.06 6.41 -19.33
CA LYS A 89 7.48 6.77 -19.25
C LYS A 89 8.10 6.57 -17.86
N GLU A 90 7.30 6.50 -16.81
CA GLU A 90 7.80 6.52 -15.42
C GLU A 90 7.76 5.16 -14.71
N ILE A 91 7.20 4.13 -15.36
CA ILE A 91 7.03 2.80 -14.75
C ILE A 91 8.35 2.22 -14.21
N ARG A 92 9.47 2.45 -14.90
CA ARG A 92 10.78 1.96 -14.45
C ARG A 92 11.22 2.64 -13.16
N SER A 93 10.96 3.94 -13.02
CA SER A 93 11.26 4.70 -11.80
C SER A 93 10.35 4.24 -10.66
N TYR A 94 9.06 4.03 -10.95
CA TYR A 94 8.09 3.52 -9.98
C TYR A 94 8.47 2.14 -9.43
N VAL A 95 8.79 1.17 -10.30
CA VAL A 95 9.14 -0.21 -9.89
C VAL A 95 10.41 -0.26 -9.03
N ILE A 96 11.33 0.68 -9.21
CA ILE A 96 12.55 0.78 -8.40
C ILE A 96 12.30 1.55 -7.09
N GLY A 97 11.50 2.61 -7.12
CA GLY A 97 11.19 3.43 -5.95
C GLY A 97 10.24 2.74 -4.98
N PHE A 98 9.24 2.01 -5.48
CA PHE A 98 8.21 1.37 -4.66
C PHE A 98 8.79 0.40 -3.60
N PRO A 99 9.71 -0.53 -3.92
CA PRO A 99 10.31 -1.40 -2.92
C PRO A 99 10.97 -0.65 -1.77
N ILE A 100 11.62 0.48 -2.05
CA ILE A 100 12.30 1.30 -1.04
C ILE A 100 11.25 1.91 -0.09
N VAL A 101 10.24 2.58 -0.65
CA VAL A 101 9.15 3.19 0.13
C VAL A 101 8.39 2.13 0.93
N PHE A 102 8.12 0.97 0.32
CA PHE A 102 7.45 -0.13 0.98
C PHE A 102 8.28 -0.70 2.15
N LEU A 103 9.59 -0.85 1.98
CA LEU A 103 10.48 -1.26 3.07
C LEU A 103 10.49 -0.26 4.22
N ILE A 104 10.55 1.04 3.92
CA ILE A 104 10.47 2.09 4.95
C ILE A 104 9.11 2.02 5.68
N ALA A 105 8.02 1.76 4.97
CA ALA A 105 6.70 1.60 5.58
C ALA A 105 6.63 0.37 6.50
N VAL A 106 7.21 -0.76 6.08
CA VAL A 106 7.31 -1.96 6.92
C VAL A 106 8.17 -1.69 8.16
N LEU A 107 9.26 -0.93 8.03
CA LEU A 107 10.11 -0.53 9.16
C LEU A 107 9.37 0.40 10.12
N ALA A 108 8.63 1.39 9.62
CA ALA A 108 7.81 2.28 10.43
C ALA A 108 6.77 1.50 11.25
N GLU A 109 6.11 0.52 10.63
CA GLU A 109 5.14 -0.35 11.31
C GLU A 109 5.81 -1.26 12.35
N LEU A 110 6.99 -1.81 12.03
CA LEU A 110 7.74 -2.66 12.95
C LEU A 110 8.16 -1.89 14.21
N LEU A 111 8.67 -0.66 14.05
CA LEU A 111 9.05 0.21 15.17
C LEU A 111 7.82 0.69 15.95
N GLY A 112 6.72 1.01 15.26
CA GLY A 112 5.45 1.42 15.87
C GLY A 112 4.73 0.34 16.66
N ASN A 113 5.09 -0.93 16.46
CA ASN A 113 4.55 -2.07 17.22
C ASN A 113 5.39 -2.43 18.46
N TYR A 114 6.41 -1.63 18.80
CA TYR A 114 7.14 -1.78 20.05
C TYR A 114 6.26 -1.43 21.27
N ALA A 115 5.88 -2.44 22.04
CA ALA A 115 4.87 -2.34 23.10
C ALA A 115 5.19 -1.27 24.17
N PRO A 116 6.43 -1.12 24.66
CA PRO A 116 6.74 -0.12 25.69
C PRO A 116 6.56 1.33 25.24
N LEU A 117 6.95 1.66 24.00
CA LEU A 117 6.85 3.05 23.50
C LEU A 117 5.43 3.39 23.07
N ARG A 118 4.65 2.39 22.64
CA ARG A 118 3.29 2.58 22.16
C ARG A 118 2.34 3.12 23.24
N HIS A 119 2.56 2.81 24.51
CA HIS A 119 1.78 3.40 25.62
C HIS A 119 1.98 4.92 25.74
N TYR A 120 3.14 5.43 25.31
CA TYR A 120 3.46 6.87 25.29
C TYR A 120 2.98 7.58 24.01
N GLY A 121 2.18 6.91 23.16
CA GLY A 121 1.69 7.46 21.90
C GLY A 121 2.65 7.34 20.72
N MET A 122 3.82 6.71 20.91
CA MET A 122 4.80 6.43 19.84
C MET A 122 4.32 5.28 18.94
N ASN A 123 3.30 5.58 18.13
CA ASN A 123 2.68 4.64 17.21
C ASN A 123 3.40 4.65 15.84
N ASN A 124 2.99 3.75 14.95
CA ASN A 124 3.44 3.68 13.56
C ASN A 124 3.42 5.03 12.82
N VAL A 125 2.41 5.88 13.07
CA VAL A 125 2.30 7.22 12.46
C VAL A 125 3.51 8.10 12.80
N ILE A 126 3.99 8.08 14.05
CA ILE A 126 5.13 8.92 14.47
C ILE A 126 6.41 8.41 13.80
N TRP A 127 6.58 7.09 13.69
CA TRP A 127 7.72 6.50 13.01
C TRP A 127 7.69 6.72 11.50
N ALA A 128 6.51 6.71 10.88
CA ALA A 128 6.34 7.04 9.47
C ALA A 128 6.80 8.48 9.19
N LEU A 129 6.34 9.44 9.99
CA LEU A 129 6.78 10.85 9.88
C LEU A 129 8.29 11.01 10.12
N ALA A 130 8.84 10.31 11.12
CA ALA A 130 10.28 10.35 11.41
C ALA A 130 11.14 9.79 10.27
N LEU A 131 10.63 8.80 9.54
CA LEU A 131 11.31 8.18 8.40
C LEU A 131 11.03 8.90 7.06
N GLY A 132 10.22 9.95 7.06
CA GLY A 132 9.92 10.77 5.89
C GLY A 132 8.88 10.18 4.94
N LEU A 133 7.95 9.38 5.47
CA LEU A 133 6.74 8.92 4.77
C LEU A 133 5.57 9.91 4.89
#